data_AF-A0A9Q3XS45-F1
#
_entry.id   AF-A0A9Q3XS45-F1
#
_cell.length_a   1.000
_cell.length_b   1.000
_cell.length_c   1.000
_cell.angle_alpha   90.00
_cell.angle_beta   90.00
_cell.angle_gamma   90.00
#
_symmetry.space_group_name_H-M   'P 1'
#
loop_
_entity.id
_entity.type
_entity.pdbx_description
1 polymer ?
#
loop_
_entity_poly.entity_id
_entity_poly.type
_entity_poly.pdbx_seq_one_letter_code
_entity_poly.pdbx_strand_id
1 'polypeptide(L)'
;MTHWVEVLLKIVDGPQRPVSGVVRAIHADTGPRHVYDAHYGIVPSYVGFGLAEVRLLRLGRKTRMESLDGKPLFIADGEKCWVFQAGQDDPIETNELNTRIHDPGRDLIVSRPVEHWARPGFTRPTRPIEETEFIGRRAWRVELKTGAGGSPMVLTIDRETGAVLGQSGEEGSAAYVHCVVSEDVPDSTFVWTGAVRRPRNVFAEDQARMVERSHRTMQWFRDTITSERIQADVLVDFTPTEVRRHPEYPGSFEADFEKGAGRLWRRERSSEDWLLPVNWTRQYPTPIRAWSTQEFDWACAVDLGPGSLTDATVAHLQNLLHPGQEVVGTPPLNPKRH
;
A
#
# COMPACT_ATOMS: atom_id res chain seq x y z
N MET A 1 9.09 -27.29 35.85
CA MET A 1 8.11 -26.29 35.39
C MET A 1 8.67 -25.70 34.10
N THR A 2 7.96 -25.79 32.98
CA THR A 2 8.42 -25.27 31.68
C THR A 2 8.29 -23.76 31.64
N HIS A 3 9.35 -23.06 31.20
CA HIS A 3 9.31 -21.62 31.00
C HIS A 3 8.85 -21.25 29.58
N TRP A 4 8.22 -20.09 29.43
CA TRP A 4 7.76 -19.60 28.13
C TRP A 4 8.90 -19.49 27.10
N VAL A 5 10.09 -19.08 27.54
CA VAL A 5 11.27 -19.00 26.67
C VAL A 5 11.62 -20.36 26.04
N GLU A 6 11.45 -21.46 26.76
CA GLU A 6 11.71 -22.81 26.25
C GLU A 6 10.74 -23.17 25.12
N VAL A 7 9.47 -22.77 25.26
CA VAL A 7 8.45 -22.98 24.22
C VAL A 7 8.74 -22.10 23.00
N LEU A 8 9.09 -20.83 23.22
CA LEU A 8 9.43 -19.90 22.14
C LEU A 8 10.59 -20.41 21.29
N LEU A 9 11.66 -20.92 21.91
CA LEU A 9 12.80 -21.51 21.21
C LEU A 9 12.42 -22.71 20.32
N LYS A 10 11.25 -23.33 20.55
CA LYS A 10 10.75 -24.45 19.75
C LYS A 10 9.78 -24.03 18.65
N ILE A 11 8.92 -23.03 18.89
CA ILE A 11 7.84 -22.69 17.96
C ILE A 11 8.19 -21.57 16.98
N VAL A 12 9.21 -20.75 17.30
CA VAL A 12 9.66 -19.67 16.42
C VAL A 12 10.05 -20.25 15.07
N ASP A 13 9.53 -19.64 14.01
CA ASP A 13 9.72 -20.06 12.62
C ASP A 13 9.27 -21.49 12.30
N GLY A 14 8.60 -22.19 13.23
CA GLY A 14 7.89 -23.44 12.97
C GLY A 14 8.62 -24.71 13.36
N PRO A 15 8.08 -25.87 12.91
CA PRO A 15 8.61 -27.15 13.31
C PRO A 15 9.98 -27.43 12.69
N GLN A 16 10.90 -27.93 13.50
CA GLN A 16 12.29 -28.21 13.11
C GLN A 16 12.44 -29.52 12.31
N ARG A 17 11.37 -30.31 12.22
CA ARG A 17 11.26 -31.54 11.43
C ARG A 17 9.96 -31.50 10.64
N PRO A 18 9.86 -32.18 9.48
CA PRO A 18 8.62 -32.22 8.73
C PRO A 18 7.50 -32.87 9.55
N VAL A 19 6.39 -32.16 9.69
CA VAL A 19 5.18 -32.61 10.37
C VAL A 19 4.04 -32.64 9.39
N SER A 20 3.41 -33.80 9.22
CA SER A 20 2.29 -34.00 8.31
C SER A 20 1.11 -34.70 8.98
N GLY A 21 -0.09 -34.48 8.46
CA GLY A 21 -1.28 -35.17 8.93
C GLY A 21 -2.57 -34.55 8.42
N VAL A 22 -3.69 -34.99 8.97
CA VAL A 22 -4.99 -34.37 8.70
C VAL A 22 -5.37 -33.45 9.84
N VAL A 23 -5.84 -32.26 9.48
CA VAL A 23 -6.36 -31.25 10.41
C VAL A 23 -7.85 -31.08 10.19
N ARG A 24 -8.57 -30.96 11.30
CA ARG A 24 -10.00 -30.65 11.32
C ARG A 24 -10.22 -29.34 12.06
N ALA A 25 -11.01 -28.45 11.47
CA ALA A 25 -11.50 -27.24 12.12
C ALA A 25 -12.97 -27.38 12.52
N ILE A 26 -13.32 -26.79 13.66
CA ILE A 26 -14.66 -26.62 14.18
C ILE A 26 -14.85 -25.12 14.36
N HIS A 27 -15.72 -24.52 13.54
CA HIS A 27 -16.00 -23.09 13.59
C HIS A 27 -17.08 -22.80 14.64
N ALA A 28 -16.89 -21.73 15.42
CA ALA A 28 -17.91 -21.31 16.41
C ALA A 28 -19.18 -20.79 15.72
N ASP A 29 -19.04 -20.23 14.52
CA ASP A 29 -20.13 -19.79 13.65
C ASP A 29 -19.82 -20.21 12.20
N THR A 30 -20.82 -20.74 11.50
CA THR A 30 -20.72 -21.19 10.10
C THR A 30 -21.46 -20.29 9.12
N GLY A 31 -22.11 -19.23 9.62
CA GLY A 31 -22.75 -18.21 8.81
C GLY A 31 -21.75 -17.37 8.00
N PRO A 32 -22.24 -16.61 7.00
CA PRO A 32 -21.41 -15.69 6.25
C PRO A 32 -20.81 -14.62 7.18
N ARG A 33 -19.49 -14.44 7.11
CA ARG A 33 -18.77 -13.41 7.87
C ARG A 33 -18.37 -12.25 6.97
N HIS A 34 -18.63 -11.03 7.46
CA HIS A 34 -18.09 -9.82 6.87
C HIS A 34 -16.72 -9.52 7.46
N VAL A 35 -15.69 -9.59 6.63
CA VAL A 35 -14.32 -9.21 7.00
C VAL A 35 -14.07 -7.82 6.43
N TYR A 36 -13.82 -6.84 7.31
CA TYR A 36 -13.32 -5.54 6.90
C TYR A 36 -11.80 -5.60 6.80
N ASP A 37 -11.26 -5.35 5.61
CA ASP A 37 -9.82 -5.30 5.39
C ASP A 37 -9.45 -4.00 4.64
N ALA A 38 -8.31 -3.43 5.00
CA ALA A 38 -7.74 -2.26 4.35
C ALA A 38 -6.44 -2.68 3.66
N HIS A 39 -6.35 -2.40 2.37
CA HIS A 39 -5.19 -2.76 1.55
C HIS A 39 -4.82 -1.61 0.61
N TYR A 40 -3.54 -1.50 0.31
CA TYR A 40 -3.02 -0.46 -0.57
C TYR A 40 -2.92 -1.00 -2.00
N GLY A 41 -4.03 -0.92 -2.75
CA GLY A 41 -4.10 -1.24 -4.17
C GLY A 41 -4.12 -2.72 -4.53
N ILE A 42 -3.47 -3.59 -3.77
CA ILE A 42 -3.45 -5.04 -4.04
C ILE A 42 -4.43 -5.75 -3.11
N VAL A 43 -5.39 -6.47 -3.69
CA VAL A 43 -6.36 -7.26 -2.89
C VAL A 43 -5.63 -8.44 -2.25
N PRO A 44 -5.74 -8.63 -0.93
CA PRO A 44 -5.11 -9.76 -0.27
C PRO A 44 -5.78 -11.08 -0.65
N SER A 45 -5.00 -12.16 -0.58
CA SER A 45 -5.51 -13.51 -0.72
C SER A 45 -5.91 -14.06 0.64
N TYR A 46 -6.98 -14.85 0.70
CA TYR A 46 -7.54 -15.39 1.92
C TYR A 46 -7.32 -16.90 1.99
N VAL A 47 -6.83 -17.37 3.13
CA VAL A 47 -6.56 -18.77 3.42
C VAL A 47 -7.14 -19.10 4.79
N GLY A 48 -7.68 -20.29 4.95
CA GLY A 48 -8.20 -20.77 6.22
C GLY A 48 -8.71 -22.18 6.07
N PHE A 49 -9.04 -22.81 7.20
CA PHE A 49 -9.76 -24.07 7.16
C PHE A 49 -11.21 -23.82 6.75
N GLY A 50 -11.68 -24.56 5.76
CA GLY A 50 -13.11 -24.65 5.46
C GLY A 50 -13.86 -25.48 6.50
N LEU A 51 -15.00 -26.03 6.10
CA LEU A 51 -15.76 -26.99 6.92
C LEU A 51 -15.24 -28.43 6.79
N ALA A 52 -14.39 -28.68 5.80
CA ALA A 52 -13.82 -29.99 5.52
C ALA A 52 -12.45 -30.17 6.20
N GLU A 53 -12.05 -31.43 6.35
CA GLU A 53 -10.69 -31.79 6.73
C GLU A 53 -9.69 -31.52 5.61
N VAL A 54 -8.46 -31.22 5.98
CA VAL A 54 -7.37 -30.99 5.04
C VAL A 54 -6.12 -31.76 5.44
N ARG A 55 -5.32 -32.15 4.46
CA ARG A 55 -3.95 -32.59 4.69
C ARG A 55 -3.07 -31.36 4.86
N LEU A 56 -2.26 -31.37 5.90
CA LEU A 56 -1.32 -30.30 6.20
C LEU A 56 0.07 -30.89 6.39
N LEU A 57 1.05 -30.29 5.71
CA LEU A 57 2.47 -30.57 5.85
C LEU A 57 3.18 -29.26 6.20
N ARG A 58 4.02 -29.29 7.24
CA ARG A 58 4.77 -28.15 7.77
C ARG A 58 6.25 -28.50 7.90
N LEU A 59 7.13 -27.55 7.56
CA LEU A 59 8.55 -27.59 7.88
C LEU A 59 9.05 -26.15 8.02
N GLY A 60 9.42 -25.74 9.23
CA GLY A 60 9.74 -24.34 9.51
C GLY A 60 8.61 -23.41 9.04
N ARG A 61 8.95 -22.41 8.22
CA ARG A 61 8.01 -21.45 7.62
C ARG A 61 7.28 -21.99 6.38
N LYS A 62 7.64 -23.19 5.93
CA LYS A 62 7.05 -23.84 4.76
C LYS A 62 5.75 -24.53 5.14
N THR A 63 4.78 -24.47 4.23
CA THR A 63 3.44 -25.04 4.42
C THR A 63 2.94 -25.59 3.10
N ARG A 64 2.35 -26.78 3.15
CA ARG A 64 1.52 -27.32 2.08
C ARG A 64 0.21 -27.79 2.67
N MET A 65 -0.89 -27.22 2.19
CA MET A 65 -2.25 -27.55 2.57
C MET A 65 -2.97 -28.08 1.34
N GLU A 66 -3.58 -29.26 1.48
CA GLU A 66 -4.34 -29.91 0.42
C GLU A 66 -5.67 -30.39 0.97
N SER A 67 -6.67 -30.46 0.11
CA SER A 67 -7.88 -31.21 0.44
C SER A 67 -7.58 -32.72 0.45
N LEU A 68 -8.49 -33.53 1.00
CA LEU A 68 -8.30 -34.97 1.12
C LEU A 68 -8.20 -35.70 -0.24
N ASP A 69 -8.68 -35.11 -1.32
CA ASP A 69 -8.53 -35.62 -2.69
C ASP A 69 -7.14 -35.31 -3.30
N GLY A 70 -6.29 -34.57 -2.58
CA GLY A 70 -4.94 -34.19 -3.02
C GLY A 70 -4.87 -32.87 -3.78
N LYS A 71 -5.97 -32.13 -3.94
CA LYS A 71 -5.91 -30.81 -4.57
C LYS A 71 -5.26 -29.79 -3.64
N PRO A 72 -4.26 -29.02 -4.11
CA PRO A 72 -3.64 -27.97 -3.32
C PRO A 72 -4.63 -26.84 -3.03
N LEU A 73 -4.60 -26.37 -1.78
CA LEU A 73 -5.39 -25.25 -1.30
C LEU A 73 -4.48 -24.05 -0.99
N PHE A 74 -3.30 -24.34 -0.43
CA PHE A 74 -2.30 -23.33 -0.09
C PHE A 74 -0.91 -23.95 -0.07
N ILE A 75 0.06 -23.25 -0.65
CA ILE A 75 1.47 -23.62 -0.60
C ILE A 75 2.28 -22.39 -0.19
N ALA A 76 3.27 -22.54 0.66
CA ALA A 76 4.24 -21.52 1.01
C ALA A 76 5.63 -22.12 1.17
N ASP A 77 6.64 -21.47 0.60
CA ASP A 77 8.06 -21.85 0.69
C ASP A 77 8.81 -21.11 1.81
N GLY A 78 8.11 -20.24 2.55
CA GLY A 78 8.66 -19.36 3.58
C GLY A 78 8.82 -17.91 3.16
N GLU A 79 8.75 -17.61 1.87
CA GLU A 79 8.82 -16.25 1.31
C GLU A 79 7.60 -15.96 0.42
N LYS A 80 7.34 -16.84 -0.54
CA LYS A 80 6.21 -16.81 -1.45
C LYS A 80 5.07 -17.68 -0.96
N CYS A 81 3.89 -17.34 -1.44
CA CYS A 81 2.64 -18.01 -1.16
C CYS A 81 1.89 -18.23 -2.47
N TRP A 82 1.30 -19.41 -2.63
CA TRP A 82 0.42 -19.77 -3.72
C TRP A 82 -0.94 -20.13 -3.15
N VAL A 83 -1.94 -19.30 -3.42
CA VAL A 83 -3.30 -19.44 -2.88
C VAL A 83 -4.23 -19.92 -3.97
N PHE A 84 -4.86 -21.09 -3.76
CA PHE A 84 -5.79 -21.68 -4.71
C PHE A 84 -7.21 -21.25 -4.35
N GLN A 85 -7.89 -20.58 -5.28
CA GLN A 85 -9.26 -20.14 -5.12
C GLN A 85 -10.23 -21.16 -5.71
N ALA A 86 -11.41 -21.30 -5.10
CA ALA A 86 -12.44 -22.21 -5.61
C ALA A 86 -12.80 -21.88 -7.07
N GLY A 87 -12.83 -22.92 -7.91
CA GLY A 87 -13.16 -22.80 -9.34
C GLY A 87 -12.04 -22.20 -10.21
N GLN A 88 -10.81 -22.12 -9.71
CA GLN A 88 -9.65 -21.67 -10.46
C GLN A 88 -8.54 -22.73 -10.35
N ASP A 89 -7.99 -23.15 -11.49
CA ASP A 89 -6.93 -24.16 -11.52
C ASP A 89 -5.57 -23.55 -11.15
N ASP A 90 -5.34 -22.29 -11.53
CA ASP A 90 -4.10 -21.57 -11.27
C ASP A 90 -4.15 -20.79 -9.94
N PRO A 91 -3.14 -20.93 -9.06
CA PRO A 91 -3.06 -20.17 -7.82
C PRO A 91 -2.69 -18.72 -8.08
N ILE A 92 -2.99 -17.87 -7.10
CA ILE A 92 -2.45 -16.52 -7.01
C ILE A 92 -1.06 -16.61 -6.37
N GLU A 93 -0.01 -16.16 -7.08
CA GLU A 93 1.32 -15.96 -6.49
C GLU A 93 1.33 -14.65 -5.70
N THR A 94 1.62 -14.73 -4.41
CA THR A 94 1.66 -13.61 -3.47
C THR A 94 2.75 -13.85 -2.42
N ASN A 95 2.79 -13.04 -1.36
CA ASN A 95 3.67 -13.20 -0.21
C ASN A 95 2.85 -13.27 1.10
N GLU A 96 3.54 -13.55 2.21
CA GLU A 96 2.90 -13.65 3.53
C GLU A 96 2.20 -12.34 3.94
N LEU A 97 2.74 -11.17 3.58
CA LEU A 97 2.15 -9.86 3.94
C LEU A 97 0.80 -9.61 3.26
N ASN A 98 0.63 -10.09 2.03
CA ASN A 98 -0.61 -10.02 1.26
C ASN A 98 -1.50 -11.27 1.39
N THR A 99 -1.18 -12.16 2.34
CA THR A 99 -1.99 -13.35 2.63
C THR A 99 -2.64 -13.22 4.00
N ARG A 100 -3.97 -13.27 4.05
CA ARG A 100 -4.76 -13.27 5.28
C ARG A 100 -5.10 -14.70 5.64
N ILE A 101 -4.64 -15.12 6.81
CA ILE A 101 -5.00 -16.42 7.38
C ILE A 101 -5.95 -16.17 8.54
N HIS A 102 -7.17 -16.68 8.40
CA HIS A 102 -8.22 -16.53 9.39
C HIS A 102 -8.20 -17.65 10.42
N ASP A 103 -8.73 -17.33 11.60
CA ASP A 103 -9.02 -18.32 12.62
C ASP A 103 -10.32 -19.08 12.29
N PRO A 104 -10.51 -20.27 12.89
CA PRO A 104 -9.57 -20.98 13.76
C PRO A 104 -8.39 -21.59 12.99
N GLY A 105 -7.25 -21.76 13.67
CA GLY A 105 -6.15 -22.60 13.19
C GLY A 105 -5.05 -21.87 12.40
N ARG A 106 -5.02 -20.55 12.48
CA ARG A 106 -3.97 -19.74 11.84
C ARG A 106 -2.56 -20.21 12.17
N ASP A 107 -2.27 -20.53 13.43
CA ASP A 107 -0.92 -20.92 13.85
C ASP A 107 -0.60 -22.39 13.50
N LEU A 108 -1.59 -23.17 13.05
CA LEU A 108 -1.35 -24.46 12.40
C LEU A 108 -0.91 -24.26 10.94
N ILE A 109 -1.38 -23.22 10.24
CA ILE A 109 -1.11 -22.99 8.81
C ILE A 109 0.19 -22.22 8.60
N VAL A 110 0.48 -21.20 9.41
CA VAL A 110 1.71 -20.41 9.31
C VAL A 110 2.51 -20.40 10.59
N SER A 111 3.83 -20.40 10.44
CA SER A 111 4.75 -20.23 11.55
C SER A 111 5.01 -18.76 11.76
N ARG A 112 5.08 -18.37 13.03
CA ARG A 112 5.27 -16.97 13.40
C ARG A 112 6.74 -16.70 13.70
N PRO A 113 7.30 -15.60 13.17
CA PRO A 113 8.67 -15.23 13.48
C PRO A 113 8.76 -14.67 14.90
N VAL A 114 9.99 -14.50 15.40
CA VAL A 114 10.24 -14.05 16.78
C VAL A 114 9.55 -12.72 17.13
N GLU A 115 9.46 -11.80 16.17
CA GLU A 115 8.86 -10.47 16.36
C GLU A 115 7.36 -10.55 16.65
N HIS A 116 6.69 -11.61 16.18
CA HIS A 116 5.29 -11.84 16.54
C HIS A 116 5.17 -12.14 18.03
N TRP A 117 6.01 -13.04 18.54
CA TRP A 117 5.99 -13.51 19.92
C TRP A 117 6.52 -12.49 20.92
N ALA A 118 7.47 -11.65 20.51
CA ALA A 118 8.08 -10.63 21.36
C ALA A 118 7.17 -9.42 21.61
N ARG A 119 6.06 -9.26 20.87
CA ARG A 119 5.14 -8.11 21.02
C ARG A 119 4.54 -8.06 22.44
N PRO A 120 4.59 -6.92 23.12
CA PRO A 120 3.90 -6.75 24.39
C PRO A 120 2.39 -6.99 24.25
N GLY A 121 1.81 -7.78 25.17
CA GLY A 121 0.37 -7.81 25.43
C GLY A 121 -0.44 -8.97 24.83
N PHE A 122 -0.07 -9.53 23.67
CA PHE A 122 -0.95 -10.46 22.92
C PHE A 122 -0.38 -11.87 22.64
N THR A 123 0.76 -12.19 23.25
CA THR A 123 1.48 -13.47 23.03
C THR A 123 2.13 -14.00 24.31
N ARG A 124 1.69 -13.52 25.48
CA ARG A 124 2.18 -13.98 26.78
C ARG A 124 1.24 -15.02 27.39
N PRO A 125 1.78 -16.06 28.02
CA PRO A 125 0.97 -17.00 28.78
C PRO A 125 0.17 -16.29 29.87
N THR A 126 -1.13 -16.58 29.95
CA THR A 126 -2.02 -16.12 31.04
C THR A 126 -2.00 -17.06 32.24
N ARG A 127 -1.50 -18.28 32.05
CA ARG A 127 -1.38 -19.34 33.05
C ARG A 127 -0.05 -20.09 32.91
N PRO A 128 0.37 -20.85 33.94
CA PRO A 128 1.49 -21.77 33.82
C PRO A 128 1.31 -22.73 32.64
N ILE A 129 2.41 -23.05 31.97
CA ILE A 129 2.42 -23.99 30.84
C ILE A 129 2.15 -25.40 31.36
N GLU A 130 1.16 -26.05 30.77
CA GLU A 130 0.75 -27.42 31.12
C GLU A 130 1.48 -28.42 30.22
N GLU A 131 2.12 -29.43 30.80
CA GLU A 131 2.61 -30.59 30.06
C GLU A 131 1.47 -31.60 29.88
N THR A 132 1.23 -32.02 28.64
CA THR A 132 0.11 -32.90 28.29
C THR A 132 0.52 -33.92 27.22
N GLU A 133 -0.40 -34.83 26.90
CA GLU A 133 -0.29 -35.72 25.75
C GLU A 133 -1.42 -35.40 24.77
N PHE A 134 -1.07 -35.19 23.51
CA PHE A 134 -2.02 -34.92 22.44
C PHE A 134 -1.71 -35.86 21.27
N ILE A 135 -2.72 -36.62 20.81
CA ILE A 135 -2.59 -37.61 19.73
C ILE A 135 -1.36 -38.53 19.85
N GLY A 136 -1.07 -39.00 21.07
CA GLY A 136 0.08 -39.87 21.37
C GLY A 136 1.42 -39.16 21.47
N ARG A 137 1.45 -37.82 21.44
CA ARG A 137 2.67 -37.01 21.46
C ARG A 137 2.75 -36.14 22.70
N ARG A 138 3.95 -36.02 23.28
CA ARG A 138 4.21 -35.12 24.40
C ARG A 138 4.12 -33.68 23.93
N ALA A 139 3.18 -32.93 24.50
CA ALA A 139 2.87 -31.57 24.10
C ALA A 139 2.91 -30.60 25.28
N TRP A 140 3.05 -29.32 24.97
CA TRP A 140 2.71 -28.23 25.85
C TRP A 140 1.34 -27.69 25.49
N ARG A 141 0.56 -27.33 26.51
CA ARG A 141 -0.67 -26.57 26.36
C ARG A 141 -0.47 -25.18 26.96
N VAL A 142 -0.66 -24.15 26.13
CA VAL A 142 -0.36 -22.76 26.46
C VAL A 142 -1.59 -21.90 26.22
N GLU A 143 -2.05 -21.21 27.26
CA GLU A 143 -3.12 -20.22 27.16
C GLU A 143 -2.51 -18.82 26.97
N LEU A 144 -2.88 -18.13 25.91
CA LEU A 144 -2.35 -16.83 25.48
C LEU A 144 -3.44 -15.77 25.52
N LYS A 145 -3.07 -14.56 25.95
CA LYS A 145 -3.98 -13.41 26.00
C LYS A 145 -4.30 -12.90 24.58
N THR A 146 -5.57 -12.72 24.27
CA THR A 146 -6.06 -12.11 23.03
C THR A 146 -6.81 -10.80 23.31
N GLY A 147 -6.24 -9.66 22.91
CA GLY A 147 -6.93 -8.38 23.06
C GLY A 147 -7.18 -7.94 24.52
N ALA A 148 -7.92 -6.84 24.68
CA ALA A 148 -8.35 -6.33 25.99
C ALA A 148 -9.69 -6.92 26.48
N GLY A 149 -10.31 -7.84 25.73
CA GLY A 149 -11.61 -8.42 26.09
C GLY A 149 -12.00 -9.70 25.33
N GLY A 150 -11.08 -10.34 24.61
CA GLY A 150 -11.34 -11.59 23.90
C GLY A 150 -11.10 -12.82 24.76
N SER A 151 -11.72 -13.94 24.38
CA SER A 151 -11.45 -15.23 25.03
C SER A 151 -10.03 -15.70 24.70
N PRO A 152 -9.23 -16.14 25.69
CA PRO A 152 -7.83 -16.48 25.46
C PRO A 152 -7.69 -17.57 24.39
N MET A 153 -6.63 -17.48 23.61
CA MET A 153 -6.26 -18.49 22.65
C MET A 153 -5.48 -19.60 23.34
N VAL A 154 -5.80 -20.85 23.08
CA VAL A 154 -5.06 -22.00 23.60
C VAL A 154 -4.34 -22.70 22.46
N LEU A 155 -3.03 -22.87 22.60
CA LEU A 155 -2.19 -23.62 21.69
C LEU A 155 -1.78 -24.95 22.32
N THR A 156 -1.82 -26.01 21.52
CA THR A 156 -1.21 -27.31 21.83
C THR A 156 0.00 -27.49 20.93
N ILE A 157 1.18 -27.65 21.52
CA ILE A 157 2.48 -27.56 20.82
C ILE A 157 3.27 -28.84 21.08
N ASP A 158 3.72 -29.50 20.02
CA ASP A 158 4.60 -30.67 20.10
C ASP A 158 5.96 -30.30 20.71
N ARG A 159 6.38 -31.01 21.77
CA ARG A 159 7.65 -30.70 22.46
C ARG A 159 8.89 -31.06 21.65
N GLU A 160 8.76 -32.10 20.83
CA GLU A 160 9.87 -32.62 20.04
C GLU A 160 10.18 -31.68 18.87
N THR A 161 9.17 -31.40 18.05
CA THR A 161 9.31 -30.68 16.79
C THR A 161 9.05 -29.18 16.90
N GLY A 162 8.25 -28.73 17.87
CA GLY A 162 7.76 -27.35 17.94
C GLY A 162 6.52 -27.07 17.08
N ALA A 163 5.93 -28.09 16.45
CA ALA A 163 4.70 -27.92 15.67
C ALA A 163 3.51 -27.54 16.58
N VAL A 164 2.72 -26.56 16.14
CA VAL A 164 1.38 -26.34 16.71
C VAL A 164 0.48 -27.46 16.22
N LEU A 165 0.07 -28.34 17.13
CA LEU A 165 -0.82 -29.49 16.88
C LEU A 165 -2.30 -29.13 17.03
N GLY A 166 -2.60 -28.05 17.75
CA GLY A 166 -3.96 -27.58 17.96
C GLY A 166 -4.02 -26.12 18.37
N GLN A 167 -5.11 -25.46 18.00
CA GLN A 167 -5.43 -24.09 18.37
C GLN A 167 -6.92 -24.02 18.68
N SER A 168 -7.30 -23.35 19.77
CA SER A 168 -8.69 -23.01 20.07
C SER A 168 -8.81 -21.59 20.58
N GLY A 169 -9.91 -20.91 20.26
CA GLY A 169 -10.21 -19.57 20.73
C GLY A 169 -11.66 -19.20 20.46
N GLU A 170 -11.95 -17.91 20.43
CA GLU A 170 -13.30 -17.38 20.24
C GLU A 170 -13.93 -17.78 18.89
N GLU A 171 -13.13 -17.87 17.83
CA GLU A 171 -13.63 -18.20 16.49
C GLU A 171 -13.85 -19.70 16.25
N GLY A 172 -13.43 -20.55 17.19
CA GLY A 172 -13.52 -22.00 17.10
C GLY A 172 -12.22 -22.71 17.44
N SER A 173 -12.05 -23.92 16.93
CA SER A 173 -10.83 -24.71 17.11
C SER A 173 -10.37 -25.38 15.82
N ALA A 174 -9.08 -25.66 15.73
CA ALA A 174 -8.49 -26.47 14.68
C ALA A 174 -7.40 -27.34 15.28
N ALA A 175 -7.38 -28.63 14.95
CA ALA A 175 -6.39 -29.55 15.48
C ALA A 175 -6.10 -30.71 14.53
N TYR A 176 -4.88 -31.25 14.61
CA TYR A 176 -4.53 -32.50 13.96
C TYR A 176 -5.37 -33.64 14.53
N VAL A 177 -6.02 -34.42 13.66
CA VAL A 177 -6.69 -35.68 14.04
C VAL A 177 -5.72 -36.86 14.01
N HIS A 178 -4.66 -36.75 13.21
CA HIS A 178 -3.48 -37.61 13.24
C HIS A 178 -2.26 -36.80 12.80
N CYS A 179 -1.09 -37.13 13.31
CA CYS A 179 0.16 -36.42 13.04
C CYS A 179 1.30 -37.42 12.89
N VAL A 180 2.12 -37.21 11.87
CA VAL A 180 3.30 -38.00 11.53
C VAL A 180 4.49 -37.05 11.42
N VAL A 181 5.58 -37.40 12.09
CA VAL A 181 6.86 -36.70 11.96
C VAL A 181 7.75 -37.51 11.03
N SER A 182 8.17 -36.90 9.93
CA SER A 182 9.07 -37.53 8.97
C SER A 182 10.53 -37.14 9.25
N GLU A 183 11.47 -37.82 8.62
CA GLU A 183 12.90 -37.47 8.72
C GLU A 183 13.25 -36.32 7.78
N ASP A 184 12.80 -36.38 6.53
CA ASP A 184 13.08 -35.37 5.50
C ASP A 184 11.90 -35.22 4.53
N VAL A 185 11.80 -34.08 3.87
CA VAL A 185 10.88 -33.84 2.77
C VAL A 185 11.54 -32.88 1.75
N PRO A 186 11.50 -33.18 0.45
CA PRO A 186 12.14 -32.32 -0.54
C PRO A 186 11.55 -30.90 -0.55
N ASP A 187 12.39 -29.89 -0.70
CA ASP A 187 11.98 -28.48 -0.78
C ASP A 187 10.99 -28.19 -1.90
N SER A 188 11.08 -28.94 -3.01
CA SER A 188 10.13 -28.86 -4.13
C SER A 188 8.68 -29.16 -3.73
N THR A 189 8.44 -29.81 -2.59
CA THR A 189 7.10 -30.06 -2.05
C THR A 189 6.37 -28.76 -1.70
N PHE A 190 7.13 -27.73 -1.32
CA PHE A 190 6.63 -26.44 -0.84
C PHE A 190 6.68 -25.34 -1.91
N VAL A 191 6.93 -25.70 -3.17
CA VAL A 191 7.03 -24.76 -4.28
C VAL A 191 6.01 -25.15 -5.35
N TRP A 192 5.29 -24.17 -5.88
CA TRP A 192 4.48 -24.36 -7.07
C TRP A 192 5.27 -23.93 -8.32
N THR A 193 5.39 -24.84 -9.28
CA THR A 193 6.13 -24.62 -10.54
C THR A 193 5.21 -24.47 -11.75
N GLY A 194 3.90 -24.59 -11.56
CA GLY A 194 2.91 -24.42 -12.63
C GLY A 194 2.60 -22.96 -12.95
N ALA A 195 1.59 -22.74 -13.80
CA ALA A 195 1.09 -21.41 -14.10
C ALA A 195 0.56 -20.70 -12.85
N VAL A 196 0.65 -19.36 -12.84
CA VAL A 196 0.22 -18.53 -11.71
C VAL A 196 -0.56 -17.32 -12.21
N ARG A 197 -1.51 -16.87 -11.39
CA ARG A 197 -2.20 -15.59 -11.54
C ARG A 197 -1.54 -14.54 -10.66
N ARG A 198 -1.58 -13.29 -11.11
CA ARG A 198 -1.17 -12.13 -10.30
C ARG A 198 -2.31 -11.71 -9.38
N PRO A 199 -2.00 -11.21 -8.17
CA PRO A 199 -3.02 -10.66 -7.29
C PRO A 199 -3.65 -9.44 -7.94
N ARG A 200 -4.93 -9.23 -7.65
CA ARG A 200 -5.71 -8.14 -8.26
C ARG A 200 -5.18 -6.78 -7.83
N ASN A 201 -4.88 -5.90 -8.79
CA ASN A 201 -4.42 -4.55 -8.55
C ASN A 201 -5.52 -3.52 -8.84
N VAL A 202 -6.25 -3.14 -7.79
CA VAL A 202 -7.36 -2.20 -7.83
C VAL A 202 -6.90 -0.81 -8.27
N PHE A 203 -5.70 -0.36 -7.91
CA PHE A 203 -5.21 0.96 -8.38
C PHE A 203 -4.97 0.98 -9.88
N ALA A 204 -4.34 -0.06 -10.42
CA ALA A 204 -4.14 -0.16 -11.86
C ALA A 204 -5.49 -0.25 -12.59
N GLU A 205 -6.44 -1.02 -12.07
CA GLU A 205 -7.79 -1.12 -12.61
C GLU A 205 -8.55 0.22 -12.54
N ASP A 206 -8.49 0.92 -11.41
CA ASP A 206 -9.14 2.22 -11.20
C ASP A 206 -8.53 3.30 -12.08
N GLN A 207 -7.21 3.33 -12.20
CA GLN A 207 -6.50 4.24 -13.10
C GLN A 207 -6.88 3.97 -14.55
N ALA A 208 -6.88 2.70 -14.97
CA ALA A 208 -7.32 2.32 -16.31
C ALA A 208 -8.77 2.72 -16.57
N ARG A 209 -9.68 2.48 -15.61
CA ARG A 209 -11.09 2.90 -15.69
C ARG A 209 -11.24 4.42 -15.75
N MET A 210 -10.44 5.17 -14.98
CA MET A 210 -10.46 6.63 -14.99
C MET A 210 -9.99 7.18 -16.34
N VAL A 211 -8.89 6.65 -16.89
CA VAL A 211 -8.37 7.04 -18.21
C VAL A 211 -9.38 6.72 -19.30
N GLU A 212 -9.94 5.52 -19.32
CA GLU A 212 -10.95 5.11 -20.29
C GLU A 212 -12.20 5.98 -20.20
N ARG A 213 -12.69 6.25 -18.97
CA ARG A 213 -13.83 7.15 -18.75
C ARG A 213 -13.53 8.56 -19.25
N SER A 214 -12.32 9.08 -18.99
CA SER A 214 -11.89 10.39 -19.47
C SER A 214 -11.89 10.43 -21.00
N HIS A 215 -11.29 9.44 -21.66
CA HIS A 215 -11.26 9.32 -23.12
C HIS A 215 -12.66 9.26 -23.71
N ARG A 216 -13.53 8.38 -23.19
CA ARG A 216 -14.92 8.25 -23.63
C ARG A 216 -15.69 9.56 -23.45
N THR A 217 -15.50 10.26 -22.33
CA THR A 217 -16.17 11.54 -22.06
C THR A 217 -15.71 12.62 -23.04
N MET A 218 -14.40 12.70 -23.30
CA MET A 218 -13.84 13.64 -24.27
C MET A 218 -14.27 13.33 -25.70
N GLN A 219 -14.35 12.05 -26.07
CA GLN A 219 -14.87 11.64 -27.37
C GLN A 219 -16.34 12.00 -27.53
N TRP A 220 -17.18 11.69 -26.53
CA TRP A 220 -18.58 12.11 -26.52
C TRP A 220 -18.73 13.62 -26.69
N PHE A 221 -17.92 14.43 -25.99
CA PHE A 221 -17.94 15.89 -26.13
C PHE A 221 -17.62 16.33 -27.56
N ARG A 222 -16.60 15.72 -28.18
CA ARG A 222 -16.23 16.01 -29.57
C ARG A 222 -17.31 15.64 -30.57
N ASP A 223 -17.92 14.48 -30.37
CA ASP A 223 -18.92 13.93 -31.31
C ASP A 223 -20.30 14.61 -31.16
N THR A 224 -20.65 15.04 -29.95
CA THR A 224 -22.00 15.53 -29.63
C THR A 224 -22.09 17.05 -29.48
N ILE A 225 -21.04 17.70 -28.95
CA ILE A 225 -21.05 19.13 -28.64
C ILE A 225 -20.27 19.90 -29.70
N THR A 226 -18.96 19.69 -29.78
CA THR A 226 -18.12 20.24 -30.84
C THR A 226 -16.75 19.58 -30.88
N SER A 227 -16.29 19.26 -32.08
CA SER A 227 -14.92 18.83 -32.34
C SER A 227 -13.95 20.01 -32.49
N GLU A 228 -14.46 21.24 -32.60
CA GLU A 228 -13.65 22.43 -32.78
C GLU A 228 -13.01 22.90 -31.47
N ARG A 229 -11.86 23.55 -31.59
CA ARG A 229 -11.18 24.15 -30.44
C ARG A 229 -11.98 25.35 -29.95
N ILE A 230 -12.52 25.27 -28.73
CA ILE A 230 -13.20 26.40 -28.08
C ILE A 230 -12.12 27.33 -27.50
N GLN A 231 -12.03 28.54 -28.03
CA GLN A 231 -11.19 29.62 -27.51
C GLN A 231 -12.03 30.87 -27.33
N ALA A 232 -11.81 31.61 -26.25
CA ALA A 232 -12.43 32.88 -25.99
C ALA A 232 -11.43 33.82 -25.35
N ASP A 233 -11.45 35.08 -25.75
CA ASP A 233 -10.68 36.13 -25.09
C ASP A 233 -11.36 36.47 -23.76
N VAL A 234 -10.61 36.35 -22.66
CA VAL A 234 -11.08 36.68 -21.32
C VAL A 234 -10.26 37.83 -20.76
N LEU A 235 -10.92 38.76 -20.06
CA LEU A 235 -10.25 39.82 -19.32
C LEU A 235 -9.76 39.26 -17.99
N VAL A 236 -8.51 39.56 -17.65
CA VAL A 236 -7.88 39.18 -16.38
C VAL A 236 -7.57 40.46 -15.62
N ASP A 237 -8.07 40.59 -14.38
CA ASP A 237 -7.69 41.68 -13.49
C ASP A 237 -6.34 41.36 -12.84
N PHE A 238 -5.32 42.17 -13.15
CA PHE A 238 -3.98 42.01 -12.59
C PHE A 238 -3.80 42.76 -11.26
N THR A 239 -4.86 43.35 -10.72
CA THR A 239 -4.83 44.03 -9.42
C THR A 239 -4.45 43.04 -8.32
N PRO A 240 -3.34 43.25 -7.60
CA PRO A 240 -2.93 42.35 -6.53
C PRO A 240 -3.99 42.21 -5.45
N THR A 241 -4.36 40.97 -5.14
CA THR A 241 -5.25 40.64 -4.00
C THR A 241 -4.47 40.27 -2.75
N GLU A 242 -3.26 39.73 -2.91
CA GLU A 242 -2.33 39.43 -1.83
C GLU A 242 -0.92 39.86 -2.27
N VAL A 243 -0.19 40.57 -1.41
CA VAL A 243 1.17 41.04 -1.70
C VAL A 243 2.10 40.62 -0.56
N ARG A 244 3.17 39.90 -0.92
CA ARG A 244 4.25 39.49 -0.03
C ARG A 244 5.51 40.27 -0.40
N ARG A 245 5.92 41.17 0.49
CA ARG A 245 7.14 41.98 0.31
C ARG A 245 8.36 41.20 0.78
N HIS A 246 9.50 41.40 0.11
CA HIS A 246 10.76 40.84 0.59
C HIS A 246 11.25 41.65 1.80
N PRO A 247 11.59 41.02 2.95
CA PRO A 247 11.99 41.73 4.16
C PRO A 247 13.31 42.49 3.99
N GLU A 248 14.25 41.93 3.21
CA GLU A 248 15.59 42.49 3.01
C GLU A 248 15.71 43.39 1.77
N TYR A 249 14.71 43.35 0.86
CA TYR A 249 14.69 44.13 -0.37
C TYR A 249 13.35 44.85 -0.48
N PRO A 250 13.21 46.05 0.11
CA PRO A 250 11.92 46.73 0.26
C PRO A 250 11.22 47.04 -1.07
N GLY A 251 11.98 47.11 -2.17
CA GLY A 251 11.48 47.28 -3.54
C GLY A 251 10.96 46.00 -4.19
N SER A 252 11.21 44.83 -3.60
CA SER A 252 10.87 43.52 -4.18
C SER A 252 9.59 42.95 -3.58
N PHE A 253 8.77 42.32 -4.43
CA PHE A 253 7.54 41.65 -3.99
C PHE A 253 7.14 40.47 -4.88
N GLU A 254 6.32 39.61 -4.30
CA GLU A 254 5.47 38.63 -4.99
C GLU A 254 4.01 38.98 -4.71
N ALA A 255 3.17 38.96 -5.74
CA ALA A 255 1.76 39.28 -5.62
C ALA A 255 0.90 38.25 -6.35
N ASP A 256 -0.17 37.80 -5.70
CA ASP A 256 -1.23 36.98 -6.30
C ASP A 256 -2.38 37.90 -6.74
N PHE A 257 -2.96 37.65 -7.92
CA PHE A 257 -4.19 38.31 -8.40
C PHE A 257 -5.29 37.29 -8.73
N GLU A 258 -6.54 37.75 -8.78
CA GLU A 258 -7.72 36.95 -9.15
C GLU A 258 -7.79 35.59 -8.40
N LYS A 259 -7.67 35.64 -7.06
CA LYS A 259 -7.70 34.44 -6.19
C LYS A 259 -6.69 33.34 -6.58
N GLY A 260 -5.52 33.75 -7.08
CA GLY A 260 -4.44 32.83 -7.47
C GLY A 260 -4.48 32.40 -8.93
N ALA A 261 -5.30 33.04 -9.77
CA ALA A 261 -5.30 32.81 -11.21
C ALA A 261 -3.99 33.28 -11.89
N GLY A 262 -3.20 34.11 -11.22
CA GLY A 262 -1.92 34.59 -11.72
C GLY A 262 -1.05 35.23 -10.66
N ARG A 263 0.21 35.47 -11.03
CA ARG A 263 1.23 36.08 -10.17
C ARG A 263 1.98 37.19 -10.87
N LEU A 264 2.36 38.19 -10.09
CA LEU A 264 3.24 39.28 -10.47
C LEU A 264 4.43 39.34 -9.50
N TRP A 265 5.63 39.43 -10.05
CA TRP A 265 6.86 39.56 -9.28
C TRP A 265 7.60 40.83 -9.69
N ARG A 266 8.28 41.43 -8.72
CA ARG A 266 9.25 42.50 -8.95
C ARG A 266 10.46 42.29 -8.07
N ARG A 267 11.65 42.56 -8.60
CA ARG A 267 12.88 42.75 -7.82
C ARG A 267 13.69 43.91 -8.37
N GLU A 268 14.66 44.41 -7.60
CA GLU A 268 15.68 45.31 -8.14
C GLU A 268 16.43 44.64 -9.29
N ARG A 269 16.74 45.42 -10.33
CA ARG A 269 17.38 44.91 -11.54
C ARG A 269 18.72 44.27 -11.19
N SER A 270 18.88 43.02 -11.58
CA SER A 270 20.11 42.27 -11.32
C SER A 270 20.53 41.43 -12.52
N SER A 271 21.84 41.26 -12.68
CA SER A 271 22.41 40.30 -13.63
C SER A 271 22.40 38.86 -13.10
N GLU A 272 22.03 38.64 -11.84
CA GLU A 272 21.92 37.31 -11.25
C GLU A 272 20.64 36.58 -11.69
N ASP A 273 20.73 35.26 -11.84
CA ASP A 273 19.60 34.42 -12.22
C ASP A 273 18.40 34.62 -11.28
N TRP A 274 17.23 34.88 -11.86
CA TRP A 274 15.99 34.96 -11.11
C TRP A 274 15.32 33.60 -11.02
N LEU A 275 15.30 33.05 -9.81
CA LEU A 275 14.63 31.80 -9.50
C LEU A 275 13.13 32.04 -9.30
N LEU A 276 12.35 31.87 -10.37
CA LEU A 276 10.89 31.97 -10.35
C LEU A 276 10.27 30.57 -10.24
N PRO A 277 9.18 30.40 -9.47
CA PRO A 277 8.57 29.09 -9.29
C PRO A 277 8.09 28.54 -10.64
N VAL A 278 8.50 27.31 -10.97
CA VAL A 278 8.12 26.64 -12.23
C VAL A 278 6.89 25.75 -12.09
N ASN A 279 6.50 25.35 -10.87
CA ASN A 279 5.46 24.35 -10.60
C ASN A 279 4.35 24.85 -9.66
N TRP A 280 3.96 26.11 -9.76
CA TRP A 280 3.00 26.70 -8.80
C TRP A 280 1.54 26.62 -9.25
N THR A 281 1.25 26.33 -10.54
CA THR A 281 -0.11 26.12 -11.05
C THR A 281 -0.38 24.66 -11.41
N ARG A 282 -1.64 24.32 -11.69
CA ARG A 282 -2.04 22.99 -12.16
C ARG A 282 -1.67 22.74 -13.62
N GLN A 283 -1.41 23.78 -14.41
CA GLN A 283 -1.05 23.68 -15.82
C GLN A 283 0.47 23.82 -16.00
N TYR A 284 1.14 22.69 -16.23
CA TYR A 284 2.58 22.65 -16.45
C TYR A 284 2.93 22.35 -17.92
N PRO A 285 3.92 23.06 -18.51
CA PRO A 285 4.66 24.20 -17.96
C PRO A 285 3.86 25.52 -18.01
N THR A 286 3.91 26.31 -16.93
CA THR A 286 3.26 27.62 -16.88
C THR A 286 4.13 28.67 -17.59
N PRO A 287 3.61 29.39 -18.60
CA PRO A 287 4.35 30.42 -19.30
C PRO A 287 4.61 31.63 -18.39
N ILE A 288 5.87 31.93 -18.10
CA ILE A 288 6.29 33.15 -17.41
C ILE A 288 6.76 34.16 -18.45
N ARG A 289 6.26 35.40 -18.38
CA ARG A 289 6.76 36.54 -19.16
C ARG A 289 7.53 37.46 -18.23
N ALA A 290 8.75 37.84 -18.60
CA ALA A 290 9.58 38.74 -17.80
C ALA A 290 10.16 39.87 -18.66
N TRP A 291 10.44 40.99 -18.02
CA TRP A 291 11.03 42.17 -18.63
C TRP A 291 11.77 43.00 -17.58
N SER A 292 12.71 43.85 -18.01
CA SER A 292 13.47 44.74 -17.14
C SER A 292 13.26 46.19 -17.55
N THR A 293 13.10 47.07 -16.57
CA THR A 293 13.28 48.52 -16.72
C THR A 293 14.71 48.89 -16.34
N GLN A 294 15.03 50.19 -16.25
CA GLN A 294 16.36 50.61 -15.79
C GLN A 294 16.67 50.14 -14.37
N GLU A 295 15.66 50.12 -13.49
CA GLU A 295 15.81 49.90 -12.04
C GLU A 295 15.27 48.56 -11.55
N PHE A 296 14.28 47.96 -12.24
CA PHE A 296 13.59 46.78 -11.75
C PHE A 296 13.48 45.67 -12.80
N ASP A 297 13.55 44.43 -12.33
CA ASP A 297 13.11 43.25 -13.06
C ASP A 297 11.67 42.91 -12.67
N TRP A 298 10.86 42.58 -13.67
CA TRP A 298 9.46 42.22 -13.54
C TRP A 298 9.20 40.87 -14.17
N ALA A 299 8.28 40.10 -13.58
CA ALA A 299 7.79 38.88 -14.17
C ALA A 299 6.31 38.68 -13.87
N CYS A 300 5.60 38.00 -14.76
CA CYS A 300 4.20 37.68 -14.61
C CYS A 300 3.86 36.30 -15.21
N ALA A 301 2.91 35.60 -14.60
CA ALA A 301 2.38 34.33 -15.08
C ALA A 301 0.88 34.21 -14.79
N VAL A 302 0.14 33.51 -15.66
CA VAL A 302 -1.31 33.31 -15.57
C VAL A 302 -1.65 31.83 -15.82
N ASP A 303 -2.55 31.25 -15.02
CA ASP A 303 -3.02 29.86 -15.11
C ASP A 303 -4.11 29.68 -16.19
N LEU A 304 -3.84 30.17 -17.41
CA LEU A 304 -4.75 30.11 -18.56
C LEU A 304 -4.08 29.53 -19.84
N GLY A 305 -2.90 28.92 -19.68
CA GLY A 305 -2.16 28.24 -20.76
C GLY A 305 -1.27 29.13 -21.65
N PRO A 306 -0.52 28.54 -22.61
CA PRO A 306 0.57 29.17 -23.38
C PRO A 306 0.20 30.31 -24.35
N GLY A 307 -1.00 30.88 -24.28
CA GLY A 307 -1.44 31.99 -25.14
C GLY A 307 -2.14 33.14 -24.41
N SER A 308 -2.26 33.07 -23.09
CA SER A 308 -3.00 34.06 -22.29
C SER A 308 -2.23 35.37 -22.08
N LEU A 309 -0.89 35.31 -22.00
CA LEU A 309 -0.01 36.46 -21.89
C LEU A 309 0.58 36.82 -23.27
N THR A 310 -0.24 37.46 -24.11
CA THR A 310 0.18 37.97 -25.43
C THR A 310 1.12 39.18 -25.30
N ASP A 311 1.82 39.54 -26.38
CA ASP A 311 2.69 40.72 -26.40
C ASP A 311 1.91 42.02 -26.17
N ALA A 312 0.68 42.10 -26.66
CA ALA A 312 -0.21 43.24 -26.41
C ALA A 312 -0.60 43.32 -24.92
N THR A 313 -0.90 42.19 -24.29
CA THR A 313 -1.19 42.12 -22.85
C THR A 313 0.02 42.56 -22.03
N VAL A 314 1.22 42.06 -22.36
CA VAL A 314 2.46 42.41 -21.68
C VAL A 314 2.78 43.90 -21.85
N ALA A 315 2.63 44.46 -23.06
CA ALA A 315 2.83 45.88 -23.31
C ALA A 315 1.84 46.77 -22.53
N HIS A 316 0.58 46.34 -22.42
CA HIS A 316 -0.40 47.03 -21.59
C HIS A 316 -0.02 47.01 -20.10
N LEU A 317 0.40 45.85 -19.58
CA LEU A 317 0.85 45.72 -18.19
C LEU A 317 2.09 46.57 -17.90
N GLN A 318 3.05 46.61 -18.83
CA GLN A 318 4.24 47.47 -18.73
C GLN A 318 3.86 48.93 -18.55
N ASN A 319 2.95 49.45 -19.39
CA ASN A 319 2.48 50.83 -19.29
C ASN A 319 1.74 51.13 -17.96
N LEU A 320 1.02 50.16 -17.41
CA LEU A 320 0.31 50.31 -16.13
C LEU A 320 1.25 50.26 -14.92
N LEU A 321 2.21 49.33 -14.92
CA LEU A 321 3.08 49.04 -13.78
C LEU A 321 4.25 50.03 -13.65
N HIS A 322 4.74 50.56 -14.76
CA HIS A 322 5.85 51.51 -14.79
C HIS A 322 5.66 52.57 -15.90
N PRO A 323 4.66 53.45 -15.78
CA PRO A 323 4.33 54.43 -16.82
C PRO A 323 5.52 55.34 -17.14
N GLY A 324 5.84 55.45 -18.43
CA GLY A 324 6.94 56.30 -18.92
C GLY A 324 8.35 55.71 -18.74
N GLN A 325 8.50 54.49 -18.20
CA GLN A 325 9.78 53.79 -18.15
C GLN A 325 9.93 52.83 -19.33
N GLU A 326 11.04 52.94 -20.06
CA GLU A 326 11.35 52.04 -21.16
C GLU A 326 11.76 50.64 -20.66
N VAL A 327 11.35 49.63 -21.43
CA VAL A 327 11.82 48.26 -21.26
C VAL A 327 13.17 48.11 -21.95
N VAL A 328 14.18 47.73 -21.18
CA VAL A 328 15.58 47.69 -21.61
C VAL A 328 16.12 46.27 -21.77
N GLY A 329 15.30 45.25 -21.53
CA GLY A 329 15.68 43.86 -21.73
C GLY A 329 14.78 42.86 -21.00
N THR A 330 15.31 41.65 -20.83
CA THR A 330 14.69 40.55 -20.09
C THR A 330 15.69 40.05 -19.06
N PRO A 331 15.29 39.82 -17.80
CA PRO A 331 16.20 39.31 -16.78
C PRO A 331 16.61 37.87 -17.09
N PRO A 332 17.80 37.42 -16.64
CA PRO A 332 18.15 36.01 -16.67
C PRO A 332 17.20 35.23 -15.75
N LEU A 333 16.54 34.20 -16.30
CA LEU A 333 15.56 33.38 -15.56
C LEU A 333 16.06 31.95 -15.43
N ASN A 334 15.78 31.31 -14.28
CA ASN A 334 15.75 29.86 -14.07
C ASN A 334 16.78 29.08 -14.92
N PRO A 335 18.05 29.01 -14.51
CA PRO A 335 19.11 28.40 -15.32
C PRO A 335 18.70 27.01 -15.77
N LYS A 336 19.01 26.67 -17.04
CA LYS A 336 18.75 25.33 -17.58
C LYS A 336 19.49 24.32 -16.72
N ARG A 337 18.77 23.48 -15.98
CA ARG A 337 19.37 22.27 -15.40
C ARG A 337 19.83 21.40 -16.58
N HIS A 338 21.13 21.18 -16.67
CA HIS A 338 21.73 20.20 -17.58
C HIS A 338 21.32 18.77 -17.20
#